data_AF-A0A645H5C2-F1
#
_entry.id   AF-A0A645H5C2-F1
#
_cell.length_a   1.000
_cell.length_b   1.000
_cell.length_c   1.000
_cell.angle_alpha   90.00
_cell.angle_beta   90.00
_cell.angle_gamma   90.00
#
_symmetry.space_group_name_H-M   'P 1'
#
loop_
_entity.id
_entity.type
_entity.pdbx_description
1 polymer ?
#
loop_
_entity_poly.entity_id
_entity_poly.type
_entity_poly.pdbx_seq_one_letter_code
_entity_poly.pdbx_strand_id
1 'polypeptide(L)'
;MFFYTCKKLHTLDLKNYFIISGLVVINLLCKPNYLLAYLPVFIIFLVCKFIKNKDFKVLKGIVIISFSSIAVLICQFLFTYGGNNVSGGIVFAPLAVWGHYSPNVLASLFLSIAFPLVYAIIYFSKVRVNKSIIFSWAIFIVSLLQFTFLAESGVRGLDGNFGWGCFISLYILFLTTAIDFFKQKISPRYLVVLTILSLHLLSGFIYYHRIICGLGFN
;
A
#
# COMPACT_ATOMS: atom_id res chain seq x y z
N MET A 1 -8.85 2.62 -8.59
CA MET A 1 -9.50 2.15 -7.34
C MET A 1 -9.30 3.11 -6.16
N PHE A 2 -8.08 3.27 -5.62
CA PHE A 2 -7.82 4.07 -4.40
C PHE A 2 -8.45 5.48 -4.40
N PHE A 3 -8.21 6.28 -5.43
CA PHE A 3 -8.77 7.63 -5.54
C PHE A 3 -10.29 7.64 -5.68
N TYR A 4 -10.87 6.65 -6.37
CA TYR A 4 -12.32 6.49 -6.48
C TYR A 4 -12.93 6.24 -5.10
N THR A 5 -12.35 5.31 -4.34
CA THR A 5 -12.75 5.03 -2.96
C THR A 5 -12.68 6.29 -2.11
N CYS A 6 -11.53 6.98 -2.10
CA CYS A 6 -11.34 8.22 -1.33
C CYS A 6 -12.40 9.28 -1.65
N LYS A 7 -12.68 9.51 -2.94
CA LYS A 7 -13.68 10.48 -3.41
C LYS A 7 -15.10 10.14 -2.93
N LYS A 8 -15.40 8.85 -2.74
CA LYS A 8 -16.74 8.35 -2.41
C LYS A 8 -16.94 7.97 -0.94
N LEU A 9 -15.91 8.00 -0.08
CA LEU A 9 -15.98 7.55 1.33
C LEU A 9 -17.22 8.05 2.10
N HIS A 10 -17.61 9.30 1.87
CA HIS A 10 -18.77 9.92 2.52
C HIS A 10 -20.11 9.59 1.86
N THR A 11 -20.13 9.48 0.53
CA THR A 11 -21.33 9.28 -0.27
C THR A 11 -21.46 7.84 -0.77
N LEU A 12 -20.93 6.86 -0.02
CA LEU A 12 -21.02 5.45 -0.40
C LEU A 12 -22.49 5.01 -0.43
N ASP A 13 -22.89 4.48 -1.57
CA ASP A 13 -24.18 3.88 -1.83
C ASP A 13 -23.97 2.53 -2.52
N LEU A 14 -25.07 1.84 -2.84
CA LEU A 14 -25.01 0.51 -3.44
C LEU A 14 -24.27 0.51 -4.79
N LYS A 15 -24.48 1.54 -5.63
CA LYS A 15 -23.78 1.70 -6.91
C LYS A 15 -22.27 1.80 -6.71
N ASN A 16 -21.83 2.61 -5.75
CA ASN A 16 -20.42 2.76 -5.43
C ASN A 16 -19.80 1.45 -4.91
N TYR A 17 -20.53 0.64 -4.14
CA TYR A 17 -20.05 -0.66 -3.70
C TYR A 17 -19.83 -1.63 -4.86
N PHE A 18 -20.75 -1.69 -5.82
CA PHE A 18 -20.56 -2.49 -7.03
C PHE A 18 -19.38 -2.00 -7.88
N ILE A 19 -19.22 -0.69 -8.06
CA ILE A 19 -18.08 -0.13 -8.80
C ILE A 19 -16.76 -0.46 -8.09
N ILE A 20 -16.70 -0.28 -6.76
CA ILE A 20 -15.49 -0.61 -5.99
C ILE A 20 -15.21 -2.11 -6.05
N SER A 21 -16.22 -2.97 -5.94
CA SER A 21 -16.08 -4.41 -6.08
C SER A 21 -15.54 -4.81 -7.46
N GLY A 22 -16.06 -4.24 -8.55
CA GLY A 22 -15.52 -4.46 -9.89
C GLY A 22 -14.06 -4.02 -10.02
N LEU A 23 -13.71 -2.85 -9.46
CA LEU A 23 -12.32 -2.38 -9.42
C LEU A 23 -11.41 -3.27 -8.57
N VAL A 24 -11.92 -3.86 -7.49
CA VAL A 24 -11.22 -4.85 -6.67
C VAL A 24 -10.95 -6.11 -7.49
N VAL A 25 -11.96 -6.67 -8.15
CA VAL A 25 -11.81 -7.87 -8.98
C VAL A 25 -10.80 -7.64 -10.11
N ILE A 26 -10.90 -6.53 -10.84
CA ILE A 26 -9.95 -6.18 -11.90
C ILE A 26 -8.52 -6.11 -11.35
N ASN A 27 -8.33 -5.46 -10.19
CA ASN A 27 -7.00 -5.33 -9.61
C ASN A 27 -6.46 -6.68 -9.09
N LEU A 28 -7.30 -7.55 -8.53
CA LEU A 28 -6.89 -8.91 -8.15
C LEU A 28 -6.40 -9.69 -9.37
N LEU A 29 -7.14 -9.63 -10.48
CA LEU A 29 -6.77 -10.31 -11.72
C LEU A 29 -5.45 -9.79 -12.31
N CYS A 30 -5.13 -8.50 -12.13
CA CYS A 30 -3.85 -7.94 -12.56
C CYS A 30 -2.69 -8.37 -11.65
N LYS A 31 -2.78 -8.09 -10.34
CA LYS A 31 -1.79 -8.50 -9.33
C LYS A 31 -2.37 -8.33 -7.92
N PRO A 32 -2.50 -9.40 -7.11
CA PRO A 32 -3.24 -9.33 -5.85
C PRO A 32 -2.54 -8.55 -4.74
N ASN A 33 -1.22 -8.38 -4.80
CA ASN A 33 -0.39 -8.00 -3.65
C ASN A 33 -0.77 -6.65 -3.02
N TYR A 34 -1.16 -5.65 -3.82
CA TYR A 34 -1.64 -4.38 -3.27
C TYR A 34 -3.01 -4.54 -2.56
N LEU A 35 -3.89 -5.37 -3.10
CA LEU A 35 -5.22 -5.56 -2.55
C LEU A 35 -5.23 -6.33 -1.24
N LEU A 36 -4.26 -7.22 -1.03
CA LEU A 36 -4.07 -7.91 0.24
C LEU A 36 -3.89 -6.92 1.41
N ALA A 37 -3.31 -5.74 1.16
CA ALA A 37 -3.19 -4.68 2.16
C ALA A 37 -4.38 -3.70 2.14
N TYR A 38 -4.92 -3.38 0.96
CA TYR A 38 -6.05 -2.45 0.84
C TYR A 38 -7.34 -2.99 1.46
N LEU A 39 -7.68 -4.26 1.23
CA LEU A 39 -8.94 -4.87 1.66
C LEU A 39 -9.15 -4.81 3.19
N PRO A 40 -8.21 -5.27 4.05
CA PRO A 40 -8.41 -5.20 5.49
C PRO A 40 -8.60 -3.75 5.97
N VAL A 41 -7.82 -2.80 5.46
CA VAL A 41 -7.98 -1.38 5.82
C VAL A 41 -9.34 -0.83 5.40
N PHE A 42 -9.79 -1.15 4.19
CA PHE A 42 -11.07 -0.68 3.69
C PHE A 42 -12.26 -1.33 4.41
N ILE A 43 -12.18 -2.63 4.71
CA ILE A 43 -13.21 -3.34 5.48
C ILE A 43 -13.30 -2.78 6.89
N ILE A 44 -12.18 -2.56 7.58
CA ILE A 44 -12.16 -1.93 8.91
C ILE A 44 -12.82 -0.56 8.85
N PHE A 45 -12.51 0.26 7.84
CA PHE A 45 -13.16 1.55 7.65
C PHE A 45 -14.69 1.43 7.50
N LEU A 46 -15.16 0.47 6.70
CA LEU A 46 -16.61 0.22 6.52
C LEU A 46 -17.26 -0.29 7.81
N VAL A 47 -16.60 -1.18 8.56
CA VAL A 47 -17.07 -1.67 9.85
C VAL A 47 -17.20 -0.52 10.85
N CYS A 48 -16.19 0.35 10.97
CA CYS A 48 -16.27 1.54 11.82
C CYS A 48 -17.41 2.47 11.39
N LYS A 49 -17.64 2.66 10.09
CA LYS A 49 -18.76 3.45 9.56
C LYS A 49 -20.11 2.81 9.90
N PHE A 50 -20.22 1.50 9.82
CA PHE A 50 -21.42 0.75 10.20
C PHE A 50 -21.70 0.86 11.69
N ILE A 51 -20.71 0.65 12.56
CA ILE A 51 -20.86 0.77 14.02
C ILE A 51 -21.36 2.17 14.41
N LYS A 52 -20.82 3.21 13.75
CA LYS A 52 -21.19 4.60 14.04
C LYS A 52 -22.59 4.97 13.58
N ASN A 53 -22.99 4.55 12.38
CA ASN A 53 -24.22 5.05 11.73
C ASN A 53 -25.36 4.01 11.70
N LYS A 54 -25.07 2.74 11.99
CA LYS A 54 -25.97 1.57 11.85
C LYS A 54 -26.67 1.47 10.49
N ASP A 55 -26.02 1.95 9.44
CA ASP A 55 -26.57 1.96 8.07
C ASP A 55 -26.37 0.58 7.41
N PHE A 56 -27.46 -0.16 7.23
CA PHE A 56 -27.48 -1.47 6.57
C PHE A 56 -26.97 -1.45 5.12
N LYS A 57 -26.95 -0.30 4.43
CA LYS A 57 -26.30 -0.19 3.11
C LYS A 57 -24.79 -0.46 3.20
N VAL A 58 -24.16 -0.05 4.31
CA VAL A 58 -22.74 -0.31 4.56
C VAL A 58 -22.48 -1.80 4.76
N LEU A 59 -23.38 -2.49 5.46
CA LEU A 59 -23.30 -3.94 5.63
C LEU A 59 -23.38 -4.68 4.29
N LYS A 60 -24.31 -4.28 3.41
CA LYS A 60 -24.37 -4.80 2.03
C LYS A 60 -23.07 -4.56 1.28
N GLY A 61 -22.48 -3.37 1.42
CA GLY A 61 -21.18 -3.05 0.84
C GLY A 61 -20.06 -3.96 1.30
N ILE A 62 -19.96 -4.23 2.61
CA ILE A 62 -18.99 -5.17 3.19
C ILE A 62 -19.18 -6.55 2.55
N VAL A 63 -20.41 -7.06 2.50
CA VAL A 63 -20.70 -8.38 1.91
C VAL A 63 -20.30 -8.45 0.44
N ILE A 64 -20.68 -7.46 -0.38
CA ILE A 64 -20.37 -7.43 -1.82
C ILE A 64 -18.85 -7.45 -2.06
N ILE A 65 -18.11 -6.59 -1.34
CA ILE A 65 -16.66 -6.46 -1.52
C ILE A 65 -15.92 -7.69 -0.96
N SER A 66 -16.28 -8.17 0.22
CA SER A 66 -15.66 -9.34 0.83
C SER A 66 -15.93 -10.60 0.01
N PHE A 67 -17.17 -10.84 -0.41
CA PHE A 67 -17.51 -12.01 -1.20
C PHE A 67 -16.76 -12.05 -2.55
N SER A 68 -16.79 -10.94 -3.30
CA SER A 68 -16.08 -10.85 -4.58
C SER A 68 -14.57 -11.01 -4.44
N SER A 69 -13.97 -10.41 -3.42
CA SER A 69 -12.52 -10.53 -3.18
C SER A 69 -12.10 -11.93 -2.71
N ILE A 70 -12.81 -12.53 -1.77
CA ILE A 70 -12.51 -13.88 -1.26
C ILE A 70 -12.63 -14.91 -2.37
N ALA A 71 -13.67 -14.85 -3.19
CA ALA A 71 -13.86 -15.78 -4.31
C ALA A 71 -12.65 -15.78 -5.26
N VAL A 72 -12.19 -14.60 -5.68
CA VAL A 72 -11.04 -14.48 -6.58
C VAL A 72 -9.74 -14.89 -5.88
N LEU A 73 -9.54 -14.50 -4.62
CA LEU A 73 -8.33 -14.88 -3.87
C LEU A 73 -8.21 -16.39 -3.65
N ILE A 74 -9.32 -17.09 -3.39
CA ILE A 74 -9.34 -18.56 -3.28
C ILE A 74 -8.96 -19.18 -4.63
N CYS A 75 -9.56 -18.74 -5.73
CA CYS A 75 -9.21 -19.23 -7.06
C CYS A 75 -7.72 -19.02 -7.36
N GLN A 76 -7.16 -17.84 -7.04
CA GLN A 76 -5.75 -17.55 -7.24
C GLN A 76 -4.84 -18.42 -6.36
N PHE A 77 -5.22 -18.61 -5.09
CA PHE A 77 -4.46 -19.45 -4.17
C PHE A 77 -4.41 -20.91 -4.66
N LEU A 78 -5.55 -21.47 -5.05
CA LEU A 78 -5.63 -22.83 -5.58
C LEU A 78 -4.85 -23.00 -6.89
N PHE A 79 -4.91 -22.01 -7.79
CA PHE A 79 -4.15 -22.05 -9.04
C PHE A 79 -2.63 -21.94 -8.80
N THR A 80 -2.22 -21.17 -7.79
CA THR A 80 -0.80 -20.91 -7.50
C THR A 80 -0.14 -22.03 -6.69
N TYR A 81 -0.86 -22.61 -5.73
CA TYR A 81 -0.31 -23.56 -4.74
C TYR A 81 -0.98 -24.94 -4.76
N GLY A 82 -2.07 -25.14 -5.50
CA GLY A 82 -2.84 -26.39 -5.50
C GLY A 82 -2.31 -27.49 -6.43
N GLY A 83 -1.25 -27.24 -7.20
CA GLY A 83 -0.64 -28.25 -8.07
C GLY A 83 0.30 -29.18 -7.30
N ASN A 84 0.24 -30.49 -7.58
CA ASN A 84 1.01 -31.56 -6.90
C ASN A 84 2.55 -31.41 -6.93
N ASN A 85 3.11 -30.43 -7.64
CA ASN A 85 4.54 -30.25 -7.86
C ASN A 85 5.12 -28.95 -7.25
N VAL A 86 4.32 -28.14 -6.54
CA VAL A 86 4.79 -26.88 -5.94
C VAL A 86 4.77 -27.02 -4.41
N SER A 87 5.91 -27.33 -3.81
CA SER A 87 6.15 -27.28 -2.36
C SER A 87 6.24 -25.82 -1.83
N GLY A 88 5.37 -24.95 -2.34
CA GLY A 88 5.32 -23.53 -2.03
C GLY A 88 4.07 -23.20 -1.23
N GLY A 89 4.21 -22.35 -0.22
CA GLY A 89 3.13 -21.83 0.59
C GLY A 89 3.54 -20.49 1.20
N ILE A 90 2.64 -19.89 1.97
CA ILE A 90 2.92 -18.65 2.70
C ILE A 90 3.45 -19.05 4.09
N VAL A 91 4.63 -18.55 4.44
CA VAL A 91 5.27 -18.81 5.73
C VAL A 91 5.48 -17.51 6.50
N PHE A 92 5.46 -17.61 7.83
CA PHE A 92 5.84 -16.52 8.71
C PHE A 92 7.36 -16.51 8.85
N ALA A 93 8.02 -15.55 8.21
CA ALA A 93 9.47 -15.45 8.14
C ALA A 93 9.91 -13.99 8.35
N PRO A 94 9.95 -13.52 9.61
CA PRO A 94 10.25 -12.14 9.94
C PRO A 94 11.59 -11.70 9.35
N LEU A 95 11.59 -10.60 8.60
CA LEU A 95 12.75 -9.95 8.00
C LEU A 95 13.55 -10.81 7.01
N ALA A 96 13.13 -12.04 6.71
CA ALA A 96 13.93 -12.96 5.90
C ALA A 96 14.21 -12.42 4.49
N VAL A 97 13.18 -11.94 3.82
CA VAL A 97 13.31 -11.36 2.46
C VAL A 97 13.95 -9.98 2.52
N TRP A 98 13.51 -9.13 3.44
CA TRP A 98 14.01 -7.75 3.48
C TRP A 98 15.49 -7.69 3.88
N GLY A 99 15.90 -8.47 4.88
CA GLY A 99 17.30 -8.57 5.30
C GLY A 99 18.22 -9.16 4.24
N HIS A 100 17.68 -9.94 3.29
CA HIS A 100 18.43 -10.41 2.13
C HIS A 100 18.79 -9.27 1.16
N TYR A 101 17.87 -8.32 0.94
CA TYR A 101 18.05 -7.22 -0.01
C TYR A 101 18.56 -5.92 0.61
N SER A 102 18.51 -5.77 1.93
CA SER A 102 18.91 -4.54 2.62
C SER A 102 19.87 -4.85 3.77
N PRO A 103 21.10 -4.29 3.75
CA PRO A 103 22.04 -4.47 4.85
C PRO A 103 21.56 -3.80 6.13
N ASN A 104 20.68 -2.80 6.03
CA ASN A 104 20.05 -2.13 7.16
C ASN A 104 18.59 -1.84 6.87
N VAL A 105 17.71 -2.75 7.33
CA VAL A 105 16.27 -2.67 7.17
C VAL A 105 15.71 -1.33 7.68
N LEU A 106 16.09 -0.90 8.88
CA LEU A 106 15.57 0.34 9.47
C LEU A 106 15.97 1.57 8.67
N ALA A 107 17.25 1.67 8.29
CA ALA A 107 17.71 2.76 7.44
C ALA A 107 16.96 2.77 6.11
N SER A 108 16.80 1.60 5.46
CA SER A 108 16.06 1.51 4.20
C SER A 108 14.59 1.91 4.35
N LEU A 109 13.93 1.58 5.46
CA LEU A 109 12.57 2.01 5.76
C LEU A 109 12.49 3.53 5.89
N PHE A 110 13.30 4.11 6.79
CA PHE A 110 13.24 5.56 7.06
C PHE A 110 13.60 6.38 5.83
N LEU A 111 14.60 5.95 5.05
CA LEU A 111 14.94 6.60 3.78
C LEU A 111 13.81 6.46 2.77
N SER A 112 13.14 5.30 2.69
CA SER A 112 12.02 5.08 1.75
C SER A 112 10.80 5.94 2.07
N ILE A 113 10.55 6.25 3.35
CA ILE A 113 9.38 7.03 3.78
C ILE A 113 9.72 8.46 4.23
N ALA A 114 10.96 8.92 4.05
CA ALA A 114 11.42 10.16 4.66
C ALA A 114 10.58 11.37 4.21
N PHE A 115 10.21 11.48 2.92
CA PHE A 115 9.31 12.53 2.44
C PHE A 115 7.93 12.51 3.12
N PRO A 116 7.12 11.43 3.00
CA PRO A 116 5.79 11.42 3.62
C PRO A 116 5.84 11.50 5.15
N LEU A 117 6.88 10.95 5.79
CA LEU A 117 7.06 11.02 7.24
C LEU A 117 7.34 12.45 7.71
N VAL A 118 8.32 13.14 7.10
CA VAL A 118 8.65 14.53 7.44
C VAL A 118 7.46 15.45 7.17
N TYR A 119 6.74 15.25 6.07
CA TYR A 119 5.49 15.97 5.83
C TYR A 119 4.45 15.73 6.92
N ALA A 120 4.23 14.47 7.32
CA ALA A 120 3.26 14.12 8.36
C ALA A 120 3.61 14.72 9.73
N ILE A 121 4.90 14.84 10.06
CA ILE A 121 5.37 15.48 11.30
C ILE A 121 5.14 17.00 11.24
N ILE A 122 5.61 17.66 10.18
CA ILE A 122 5.59 19.14 10.07
C ILE A 122 4.16 19.67 9.86
N TYR A 123 3.33 18.96 9.08
CA TYR A 123 1.97 19.33 8.72
C TYR A 123 0.92 18.42 9.41
N PHE A 124 1.21 17.92 10.61
CA PHE A 124 0.35 16.98 11.34
C PHE A 124 -1.12 17.42 11.44
N SER A 125 -1.37 18.72 11.68
CA SER A 125 -2.72 19.26 11.78
C SER A 125 -3.53 19.15 10.48
N LYS A 126 -2.86 19.15 9.31
CA LYS A 126 -3.46 18.91 7.99
C LYS A 126 -3.62 17.42 7.72
N VAL A 127 -2.59 16.64 8.02
CA VAL A 127 -2.59 15.20 7.79
C VAL A 127 -3.68 14.48 8.59
N ARG A 128 -3.87 14.83 9.86
CA ARG A 128 -4.86 14.16 10.73
C ARG A 128 -6.32 14.34 10.30
N VAL A 129 -6.62 15.25 9.38
CA VAL A 129 -7.96 15.45 8.80
C VAL A 129 -8.04 15.02 7.34
N ASN A 130 -6.90 14.80 6.68
CA ASN A 130 -6.85 14.38 5.29
C ASN A 130 -7.03 12.86 5.17
N LYS A 131 -8.25 12.45 4.84
CA LYS A 131 -8.62 11.03 4.73
C LYS A 131 -7.81 10.26 3.71
N SER A 132 -7.41 10.88 2.60
CA SER A 132 -6.61 10.20 1.59
C SER A 132 -5.23 9.86 2.14
N ILE A 133 -4.59 10.78 2.87
CA ILE A 133 -3.28 10.54 3.49
C ILE A 133 -3.38 9.49 4.61
N ILE A 134 -4.38 9.60 5.49
CA ILE A 134 -4.61 8.61 6.56
C ILE A 134 -4.83 7.22 5.98
N PHE A 135 -5.66 7.12 4.94
CA PHE A 135 -5.97 5.86 4.31
C PHE A 135 -4.76 5.27 3.57
N SER A 136 -3.95 6.08 2.88
CA SER A 136 -2.70 5.59 2.28
C SER A 136 -1.67 5.15 3.31
N TRP A 137 -1.54 5.85 4.45
CA TRP A 137 -0.67 5.42 5.55
C TRP A 137 -1.10 4.08 6.13
N ALA A 138 -2.40 3.89 6.38
CA ALA A 138 -2.91 2.64 6.91
C ALA A 138 -2.66 1.45 5.97
N ILE A 139 -2.87 1.65 4.66
CA ILE A 139 -2.57 0.63 3.64
C ILE A 139 -1.07 0.34 3.60
N PHE A 140 -0.23 1.39 3.62
CA PHE A 140 1.22 1.24 3.65
C PHE A 140 1.67 0.42 4.87
N ILE A 141 1.19 0.75 6.07
CA ILE A 141 1.51 0.02 7.30
C ILE A 141 1.12 -1.45 7.19
N VAL A 142 -0.10 -1.77 6.72
CA VAL A 142 -0.51 -3.17 6.55
C VAL A 142 0.38 -3.90 5.54
N SER A 143 0.68 -3.29 4.39
CA SER A 143 1.58 -3.90 3.40
C SER A 143 3.02 -4.04 3.89
N LEU A 144 3.48 -3.11 4.73
CA LEU A 144 4.80 -3.14 5.34
C LEU A 144 4.89 -4.31 6.32
N LEU A 145 3.85 -4.51 7.15
CA LEU A 145 3.75 -5.67 8.04
C LEU A 145 3.75 -6.98 7.23
N GLN A 146 2.98 -7.04 6.13
CA GLN A 146 2.99 -8.20 5.24
C GLN A 146 4.38 -8.48 4.69
N PHE A 147 5.08 -7.47 4.14
CA PHE A 147 6.45 -7.63 3.64
C PHE A 147 7.47 -7.99 4.74
N THR A 148 7.26 -7.47 5.95
CA THR A 148 8.15 -7.72 7.09
C THR A 148 8.02 -9.13 7.62
N PHE A 149 6.81 -9.67 7.67
CA PHE A 149 6.52 -10.90 8.40
C PHE A 149 6.22 -12.11 7.52
N LEU A 150 5.84 -11.92 6.26
CA LEU A 150 5.42 -12.99 5.36
C LEU A 150 6.41 -13.19 4.22
N ALA A 151 6.68 -14.45 3.91
CA ALA A 151 7.42 -14.87 2.73
C ALA A 151 6.71 -16.04 2.06
N GLU A 152 7.09 -16.33 0.81
CA GLU A 152 6.75 -17.62 0.21
C GLU A 152 7.77 -18.68 0.67
N SER A 153 7.41 -19.95 0.63
CA SER A 153 8.34 -21.06 0.84
C SER A 153 8.85 -21.63 -0.49
N GLY A 154 9.88 -22.47 -0.41
CA GLY A 154 10.46 -23.13 -1.57
C GLY A 154 11.25 -22.15 -2.45
N VAL A 155 11.30 -22.44 -3.76
CA VAL A 155 12.12 -21.68 -4.73
C VAL A 155 11.75 -20.20 -4.85
N ARG A 156 10.54 -19.83 -4.42
CA ARG A 156 10.01 -18.47 -4.50
C ARG A 156 10.25 -17.64 -3.24
N GLY A 157 10.91 -18.21 -2.23
CA GLY A 157 11.00 -17.58 -0.92
C GLY A 157 11.73 -16.24 -0.91
N LEU A 158 12.62 -16.01 -1.86
CA LEU A 158 13.33 -14.74 -2.03
C LEU A 158 12.76 -13.86 -3.15
N ASP A 159 11.70 -14.26 -3.85
CA ASP A 159 11.09 -13.46 -4.94
C ASP A 159 10.52 -12.11 -4.46
N GLY A 160 10.35 -11.94 -3.14
CA GLY A 160 9.86 -10.71 -2.54
C GLY A 160 8.42 -10.38 -2.93
N ASN A 161 7.58 -11.39 -3.13
CA ASN A 161 6.22 -11.18 -3.63
C ASN A 161 5.36 -10.29 -2.70
N PHE A 162 5.53 -10.40 -1.38
CA PHE A 162 4.88 -9.51 -0.41
C PHE A 162 5.42 -8.07 -0.44
N GLY A 163 6.62 -7.84 -0.99
CA GLY A 163 7.20 -6.51 -1.18
C GLY A 163 6.46 -5.65 -2.22
N TRP A 164 5.88 -6.26 -3.26
CA TRP A 164 5.12 -5.53 -4.28
C TRP A 164 3.94 -4.73 -3.71
N GLY A 165 3.25 -5.28 -2.71
CA GLY A 165 2.17 -4.57 -2.02
C GLY A 165 2.69 -3.31 -1.33
N CYS A 166 3.85 -3.42 -0.69
CA CYS A 166 4.55 -2.33 -0.02
C CYS A 166 5.03 -1.24 -0.99
N PHE A 167 5.59 -1.61 -2.14
CA PHE A 167 6.04 -0.63 -3.14
C PHE A 167 4.87 0.17 -3.75
N ILE A 168 3.76 -0.50 -4.07
CA ILE A 168 2.58 0.16 -4.64
C ILE A 168 1.91 1.08 -3.60
N SER A 169 1.79 0.62 -2.35
CA SER A 169 1.20 1.44 -1.27
C SER A 169 2.09 2.63 -0.91
N LEU A 170 3.41 2.46 -0.91
CA LEU A 170 4.38 3.54 -0.73
C LEU A 170 4.24 4.59 -1.84
N TYR A 171 4.14 4.17 -3.10
CA TYR A 171 3.91 5.08 -4.22
C TYR A 171 2.61 5.88 -4.04
N ILE A 172 1.50 5.23 -3.65
CA ILE A 172 0.24 5.91 -3.39
C ILE A 172 0.36 6.89 -2.22
N LEU A 173 1.09 6.53 -1.16
CA LEU A 173 1.38 7.41 -0.03
C LEU A 173 2.20 8.64 -0.46
N PHE A 174 3.19 8.45 -1.34
CA PHE A 174 3.93 9.56 -1.94
C PHE A 174 3.00 10.48 -2.75
N LEU A 175 2.14 9.92 -3.60
CA LEU A 175 1.21 10.70 -4.41
C LEU A 175 0.23 11.52 -3.54
N THR A 176 -0.41 10.90 -2.55
CA THR A 176 -1.37 11.61 -1.68
C THR A 176 -0.69 12.70 -0.88
N THR A 177 0.53 12.44 -0.38
CA THR A 177 1.35 13.41 0.33
C THR A 177 1.76 14.56 -0.60
N ALA A 178 2.25 14.28 -1.81
CA ALA A 178 2.66 15.30 -2.77
C ALA A 178 1.49 16.21 -3.19
N ILE A 179 0.32 15.63 -3.48
CA ILE A 179 -0.89 16.39 -3.83
C ILE A 179 -1.28 17.38 -2.72
N ASP A 180 -1.13 17.00 -1.46
CA ASP A 180 -1.46 17.87 -0.33
C ASP A 180 -0.33 18.88 -0.03
N PHE A 181 0.93 18.45 -0.17
CA PHE A 181 2.11 19.26 0.03
C PHE A 181 2.19 20.44 -0.95
N PHE A 182 1.95 20.21 -2.24
CA PHE A 182 2.01 21.29 -3.25
C PHE A 182 0.88 22.31 -3.13
N LYS A 183 -0.12 22.10 -2.27
CA LYS A 183 -1.14 23.10 -1.93
C LYS A 183 -0.72 24.01 -0.78
N GLN A 184 0.37 23.70 -0.07
CA GLN A 184 0.84 24.50 1.05
C GLN A 184 1.53 25.77 0.58
N LYS A 185 1.45 26.83 1.39
CA LYS A 185 2.16 28.09 1.12
C LYS A 185 3.65 27.92 1.35
N ILE A 186 4.45 28.62 0.53
CA ILE A 186 5.90 28.70 0.71
C ILE A 186 6.21 29.28 2.10
N SER A 187 7.06 28.59 2.83
CA SER A 187 7.46 28.88 4.21
C SER A 187 8.74 28.09 4.53
N PRO A 188 9.46 28.38 5.63
CA PRO A 188 10.62 27.56 6.02
C PRO A 188 10.27 26.07 6.17
N ARG A 189 9.09 25.77 6.73
CA ARG A 189 8.55 24.40 6.82
C ARG A 189 8.35 23.75 5.46
N TYR A 190 7.84 24.50 4.49
CA TYR A 190 7.70 24.05 3.11
C TYR A 190 9.05 23.73 2.48
N LEU A 191 10.06 24.59 2.68
CA LEU A 191 11.41 24.39 2.14
C LEU A 191 12.10 23.16 2.71
N VAL A 192 11.90 22.84 4.00
CA VAL A 192 12.41 21.60 4.61
C VAL A 192 11.82 20.38 3.91
N VAL A 193 10.48 20.31 3.78
CA VAL A 193 9.82 19.19 3.12
C VAL A 193 10.22 19.10 1.64
N LEU A 194 10.33 20.24 0.95
CA LEU A 194 10.79 20.30 -0.44
C LEU A 194 12.20 19.75 -0.57
N THR A 195 13.11 20.12 0.33
CA THR A 195 14.49 19.62 0.33
C THR A 195 14.52 18.10 0.44
N ILE A 196 13.74 17.53 1.36
CA ILE A 196 13.65 16.07 1.50
C ILE A 196 13.10 15.43 0.22
N LEU A 197 12.06 15.99 -0.41
CA LEU A 197 11.52 15.50 -1.68
C LEU A 197 12.56 15.59 -2.81
N SER A 198 13.28 16.71 -2.91
CA SER A 198 14.34 16.92 -3.89
C SER A 198 15.48 15.91 -3.72
N LEU A 199 15.87 15.60 -2.47
CA LEU A 199 16.87 14.57 -2.19
C LEU A 199 16.41 13.17 -2.61
N HIS A 200 15.12 12.82 -2.44
CA HIS A 200 14.59 11.55 -2.95
C HIS A 200 14.66 11.48 -4.47
N LEU A 201 14.25 12.54 -5.17
CA LEU A 201 14.30 12.61 -6.63
C LEU A 201 15.75 12.50 -7.14
N LEU A 202 16.67 13.25 -6.52
CA LEU A 202 18.08 13.19 -6.86
C LEU A 202 18.66 11.80 -6.62
N SER A 203 18.35 11.16 -5.49
CA SER A 203 18.75 9.78 -5.22
C SER A 203 18.23 8.81 -6.28
N GLY A 204 16.99 8.99 -6.74
CA GLY A 204 16.42 8.19 -7.83
C GLY A 204 17.18 8.39 -9.15
N PHE A 205 17.51 9.63 -9.51
CA PHE A 205 18.31 9.92 -10.71
C PHE A 205 19.71 9.31 -10.63
N ILE A 206 20.38 9.43 -9.49
CA ILE A 206 21.69 8.81 -9.27
C ILE A 206 21.58 7.30 -9.43
N TYR A 207 20.58 6.67 -8.82
CA TYR A 207 20.32 5.24 -8.94
C TYR A 207 20.14 4.79 -10.40
N TYR A 208 19.26 5.46 -11.16
CA TYR A 208 19.03 5.12 -12.56
C TYR A 208 20.28 5.36 -13.44
N HIS A 209 21.00 6.44 -13.20
CA HIS A 209 22.25 6.72 -13.90
C HIS A 209 23.27 5.60 -13.69
N ARG A 210 23.43 5.13 -12.45
CA ARG A 210 24.33 4.02 -12.12
C ARG A 210 23.95 2.72 -12.83
N ILE A 211 22.66 2.41 -12.92
CA ILE A 211 22.16 1.24 -13.66
C ILE A 211 22.51 1.36 -15.14
N ILE A 212 22.23 2.52 -15.76
CA ILE A 212 22.48 2.74 -17.19
C ILE A 212 23.98 2.68 -17.51
N CYS A 213 24.84 3.14 -16.60
CA CYS A 213 26.30 3.08 -16.76
C CYS A 213 26.93 1.74 -16.34
N GLY A 214 26.13 0.73 -15.95
CA GLY A 214 26.64 -0.59 -15.57
C GLY A 214 27.38 -0.63 -14.23
N LEU A 215 27.23 0.38 -13.38
CA LEU A 215 27.92 0.51 -12.08
C LEU A 215 27.25 -0.31 -10.96
N GLY A 216 26.21 -1.08 -11.27
CA GLY A 216 25.50 -1.94 -10.32
C GLY A 216 24.80 -1.19 -9.18
N PHE A 217 24.41 -1.93 -8.15
CA PHE A 217 23.54 -1.49 -7.05
C PHE A 217 24.27 -0.98 -5.78
N ASN A 218 25.61 -0.93 -5.76
CA ASN A 218 26.43 -0.70 -4.55
C ASN A 218 26.92 0.73 -4.36
#